data_AF-A0A317DD66-F1
#
_entry.id   AF-A0A317DD66-F1
#
_cell.length_a   1.000
_cell.length_b   1.000
_cell.length_c   1.000
_cell.angle_alpha   90.00
_cell.angle_beta   90.00
_cell.angle_gamma   90.00
#
_symmetry.space_group_name_H-M   'P 1'
#
loop_
_entity.id
_entity.type
_entity.pdbx_description
1 polymer ?
#
loop_
_entity_poly.entity_id
_entity_poly.type
_entity_poly.pdbx_seq_one_letter_code
_entity_poly.pdbx_strand_id
1 'polypeptide(L)'
;MGYKERRAEMIATQAAPHLEPGEQVQTGFMTVTGWGIFTVPAETFVVTDRAILIVGRGGAQRLPRDVRFGKPTGIYHRIKLDRTYKVHRQWYQEVIAADEALREMQTHDDPTADEH
;
A
#
# COMPACT_ATOMS: atom_id res chain seq x y z
N MET A 1 -3.59 -19.88 -12.51
CA MET A 1 -3.29 -18.53 -11.96
C MET A 1 -4.57 -17.74 -11.86
N GLY A 2 -5.00 -17.49 -10.63
CA GLY A 2 -6.11 -16.59 -10.33
C GLY A 2 -5.73 -15.13 -10.57
N TYR A 3 -6.75 -14.29 -10.74
CA TYR A 3 -6.57 -12.84 -10.92
C TYR A 3 -5.78 -12.17 -9.78
N LYS A 4 -5.89 -12.70 -8.55
CA LYS A 4 -5.18 -12.22 -7.36
C LYS A 4 -3.67 -12.52 -7.40
N GLU A 5 -3.28 -13.73 -7.82
CA GLU A 5 -1.86 -14.11 -7.92
C GLU A 5 -1.11 -13.22 -8.91
N ARG A 6 -1.73 -12.94 -10.08
CA ARG A 6 -1.12 -12.03 -11.07
C ARG A 6 -0.93 -10.62 -10.55
N ARG A 7 -1.85 -10.11 -9.72
CA ARG A 7 -1.71 -8.79 -9.09
C ARG A 7 -0.53 -8.80 -8.10
N ALA A 8 -0.45 -9.81 -7.25
CA ALA A 8 0.64 -9.94 -6.28
C ALA A 8 2.01 -10.04 -6.98
N GLU A 9 2.12 -10.85 -8.03
CA GLU A 9 3.36 -10.97 -8.82
C GLU A 9 3.73 -9.66 -9.50
N MET A 10 2.76 -8.94 -10.07
CA MET A 10 2.98 -7.63 -10.68
C MET A 10 3.46 -6.60 -9.65
N ILE A 11 2.85 -6.57 -8.46
CA ILE A 11 3.24 -5.70 -7.35
C ILE A 11 4.66 -6.05 -6.89
N ALA A 12 4.95 -7.33 -6.66
CA ALA A 12 6.26 -7.79 -6.24
C ALA A 12 7.35 -7.44 -7.28
N THR A 13 7.05 -7.60 -8.57
CA THR A 13 7.96 -7.24 -9.66
C THR A 13 8.26 -5.74 -9.68
N GLN A 14 7.25 -4.89 -9.44
CA GLN A 14 7.44 -3.44 -9.36
C GLN A 14 8.19 -3.01 -8.10
N ALA A 15 8.01 -3.73 -6.99
CA ALA A 15 8.68 -3.45 -5.73
C ALA A 15 10.14 -3.92 -5.72
N ALA A 16 10.45 -5.06 -6.36
CA ALA A 16 11.74 -5.73 -6.33
C ALA A 16 12.99 -4.83 -6.44
N PRO A 17 13.08 -3.86 -7.37
CA PRO A 17 14.26 -2.99 -7.46
C PRO A 17 14.40 -1.97 -6.31
N HIS A 18 13.39 -1.86 -5.45
CA HIS A 18 13.29 -0.87 -4.37
C HIS A 18 13.22 -1.51 -2.98
N LEU A 19 13.24 -2.85 -2.91
CA LEU A 19 13.29 -3.59 -1.65
C LEU A 19 14.71 -3.59 -1.10
N GLU A 20 14.83 -3.40 0.21
CA GLU A 20 16.07 -3.61 0.94
C GLU A 20 16.37 -5.12 1.09
N PRO A 21 17.64 -5.51 1.30
CA PRO A 21 17.98 -6.90 1.58
C PRO A 21 17.19 -7.46 2.76
N GLY A 22 16.43 -8.54 2.51
CA GLY A 22 15.57 -9.21 3.49
C GLY A 22 14.20 -8.55 3.72
N GLU A 23 13.86 -7.49 2.98
CA GLU A 23 12.53 -6.88 3.02
C GLU A 23 11.52 -7.71 2.23
N GLN A 24 10.37 -7.99 2.84
CA GLN A 24 9.31 -8.83 2.31
C GLN A 24 8.06 -8.00 2.03
N VAL A 25 7.47 -8.20 0.85
CA VAL A 25 6.19 -7.60 0.48
C VAL A 25 5.06 -8.37 1.15
N GLN A 26 4.25 -7.67 1.95
CA GLN A 26 3.06 -8.25 2.57
C GLN A 26 1.86 -8.13 1.65
N THR A 27 1.65 -6.93 1.09
CA THR A 27 0.52 -6.64 0.22
C THR A 27 0.80 -5.40 -0.63
N GLY A 28 -0.08 -5.12 -1.58
CA GLY A 28 -0.05 -3.88 -2.33
C GLY A 28 -1.33 -3.62 -3.12
N PHE A 29 -1.49 -2.38 -3.55
CA PHE A 29 -2.63 -1.94 -4.32
C PHE A 29 -2.24 -0.83 -5.28
N MET A 30 -3.04 -0.65 -6.34
CA MET A 30 -2.82 0.43 -7.30
C MET A 30 -3.78 1.58 -7.08
N THR A 31 -3.23 2.78 -7.12
CA THR A 31 -3.98 4.01 -7.22
C THR A 31 -4.34 4.29 -8.68
N VAL A 32 -5.34 5.15 -8.86
CA VAL A 32 -5.80 5.60 -10.15
C VAL A 32 -5.82 7.12 -10.22
N THR A 33 -5.49 7.66 -11.39
CA THR A 33 -5.59 9.08 -11.69
C THR A 33 -6.58 9.30 -12.83
N GLY A 34 -7.15 10.51 -12.91
CA GLY A 34 -8.18 10.87 -13.88
C GLY A 34 -9.53 11.27 -13.25
N TRP A 35 -10.53 11.42 -14.13
CA TRP A 35 -11.86 11.93 -13.78
C TRP A 35 -12.97 11.05 -14.38
N GLY A 36 -14.02 10.80 -13.60
CA GLY A 36 -15.16 9.98 -14.03
C GLY A 36 -14.79 8.51 -14.33
N ILE A 37 -15.10 8.06 -15.54
CA ILE A 37 -14.81 6.69 -16.03
C ILE A 37 -13.42 6.56 -16.70
N PHE A 38 -12.76 7.67 -17.01
CA PHE A 38 -11.43 7.68 -17.64
C PHE A 38 -10.34 7.71 -16.57
N THR A 39 -10.29 6.64 -15.77
CA THR A 39 -9.22 6.47 -14.77
C THR A 39 -8.16 5.51 -15.29
N VAL A 40 -6.89 5.87 -15.08
CA VAL A 40 -5.75 5.04 -15.44
C VAL A 40 -4.94 4.71 -14.19
N PRO A 41 -4.28 3.53 -14.15
CA PRO A 41 -3.35 3.22 -13.06
C PRO A 41 -2.28 4.29 -12.95
N ALA A 42 -2.00 4.75 -11.73
CA ALA A 42 -1.12 5.88 -11.46
C ALA A 42 0.14 5.42 -10.73
N GLU A 43 0.00 5.09 -9.44
CA GLU A 43 1.09 4.59 -8.60
C GLU A 43 0.70 3.30 -7.89
N THR A 44 1.68 2.44 -7.66
CA THR A 44 1.53 1.19 -6.91
C THR A 44 2.03 1.40 -5.49
N PHE A 45 1.14 1.18 -4.54
CA PHE A 45 1.44 1.14 -3.12
C PHE A 45 1.82 -0.28 -2.76
N VAL A 46 2.94 -0.44 -2.07
CA VAL A 46 3.46 -1.71 -1.60
C VAL A 46 3.72 -1.58 -0.12
N VAL A 47 3.10 -2.42 0.68
CA VAL A 47 3.35 -2.51 2.11
C VAL A 47 4.30 -3.67 2.35
N THR A 48 5.42 -3.37 2.96
CA THR A 48 6.45 -4.35 3.33
C THR A 48 6.50 -4.50 4.84
N ASP A 49 7.36 -5.38 5.35
CA ASP A 49 7.61 -5.52 6.78
C ASP A 49 8.32 -4.30 7.42
N ARG A 50 8.91 -3.43 6.60
CA ARG A 50 9.73 -2.30 7.08
C ARG A 50 9.14 -0.93 6.76
N ALA A 51 8.47 -0.80 5.62
CA ALA A 51 8.04 0.49 5.11
C ALA A 51 6.83 0.38 4.17
N ILE A 52 6.37 1.55 3.72
CA ILE A 52 5.42 1.63 2.61
C ILE A 52 6.17 2.21 1.41
N LEU A 53 6.18 1.50 0.30
CA LEU A 53 6.76 1.94 -0.95
C LEU A 53 5.66 2.41 -1.90
N ILE A 54 5.79 3.64 -2.40
CA ILE A 54 4.97 4.18 -3.48
C ILE A 54 5.80 4.15 -4.75
N VAL A 55 5.52 3.21 -5.64
CA VAL A 55 6.21 3.04 -6.91
C VAL A 55 5.39 3.70 -8.02
N GLY A 56 5.97 4.74 -8.64
CA GLY A 56 5.34 5.46 -9.74
C GLY A 56 6.31 5.67 -10.90
N ARG A 57 5.84 6.39 -11.93
CA ARG A 57 6.64 6.67 -13.14
C ARG A 57 7.89 7.51 -12.87
N GLY A 58 7.90 8.30 -11.81
CA GLY A 58 9.02 9.16 -11.41
C GLY A 58 10.03 8.50 -10.46
N GLY A 59 9.83 7.23 -10.09
CA GLY A 59 10.64 6.51 -9.11
C GLY A 59 9.80 5.94 -7.97
N ALA A 60 10.50 5.43 -6.96
CA ALA A 60 9.90 4.93 -5.74
C ALA A 60 10.12 5.89 -4.57
N GLN A 61 9.06 6.15 -3.82
CA GLN A 61 9.11 6.90 -2.57
C GLN A 61 8.87 5.95 -1.41
N ARG A 62 9.69 6.08 -0.37
CA ARG A 62 9.56 5.31 0.87
C ARG A 62 8.87 6.17 1.93
N LEU A 63 7.83 5.62 2.55
CA LEU A 63 7.04 6.26 3.59
C LEU A 63 7.14 5.47 4.90
N PRO A 64 7.01 6.16 6.05
CA PRO A 64 6.98 5.50 7.34
C PRO A 64 5.73 4.63 7.48
N ARG A 65 5.86 3.55 8.26
CA ARG A 65 4.78 2.61 8.59
C ARG A 65 3.67 3.16 9.48
N ASP A 66 3.80 4.40 9.96
CA ASP A 66 2.78 5.06 10.79
C ASP A 66 1.57 5.54 9.97
N VAL A 67 1.69 5.52 8.64
CA VAL A 67 0.62 5.93 7.74
C VAL A 67 -0.60 5.03 7.88
N ARG A 68 -1.77 5.67 8.04
CA ARG A 68 -3.07 4.99 7.98
C ARG A 68 -3.79 5.32 6.67
N PHE A 69 -4.24 4.29 5.97
CA PHE A 69 -5.02 4.45 4.76
C PHE A 69 -6.49 4.70 5.08
N GLY A 70 -6.95 4.22 6.24
CA GLY A 70 -8.31 4.39 6.72
C GLY A 70 -9.33 3.55 5.97
N LYS A 71 -10.56 3.50 6.49
CA LYS A 71 -11.62 2.63 5.96
C LYS A 71 -12.05 3.09 4.56
N PRO A 72 -11.90 2.25 3.52
CA PRO A 72 -12.29 2.62 2.18
C PRO A 72 -13.82 2.71 2.02
N THR A 73 -14.30 3.73 1.31
CA THR A 73 -15.74 3.99 1.10
C THR A 73 -16.06 4.48 -0.31
N GLY A 74 -17.27 4.19 -0.81
CA GLY A 74 -17.72 4.62 -2.14
C GLY A 74 -17.06 3.86 -3.30
N ILE A 75 -17.08 4.44 -4.51
CA ILE A 75 -16.44 3.87 -5.71
C ILE A 75 -14.92 4.09 -5.71
N TYR A 76 -14.50 5.24 -5.18
CA TYR A 76 -13.10 5.63 -5.04
C TYR A 76 -12.82 6.06 -3.61
N HIS A 77 -11.83 5.42 -2.99
CA HIS A 77 -11.29 5.82 -1.70
C HIS A 77 -10.20 6.85 -1.89
N ARG A 78 -10.10 7.83 -0.99
CA ARG A 78 -9.11 8.90 -1.07
C ARG A 78 -8.14 8.79 0.10
N ILE A 79 -6.87 8.57 -0.21
CA ILE A 79 -5.78 8.51 0.76
C ILE A 79 -5.03 9.83 0.68
N LYS A 80 -4.86 10.52 1.82
CA LYS A 80 -4.14 11.79 1.90
C LYS A 80 -2.78 11.56 2.55
N LEU A 81 -1.71 11.76 1.78
CA LEU A 81 -0.32 11.68 2.22
C LEU A 81 0.38 12.99 1.84
N ASP A 82 1.43 12.94 1.01
CA ASP A 82 1.99 14.11 0.34
C ASP A 82 0.97 14.76 -0.60
N ARG A 83 0.15 13.92 -1.24
CA ARG A 83 -0.95 14.30 -2.12
C ARG A 83 -2.16 13.41 -1.90
N THR A 84 -3.25 13.73 -2.58
CA THR A 84 -4.46 12.91 -2.56
C THR A 84 -4.39 11.83 -3.63
N TYR A 85 -4.24 10.59 -3.18
CA TYR A 85 -4.31 9.41 -4.02
C TYR A 85 -5.74 8.87 -4.06
N LYS A 86 -6.18 8.38 -5.22
CA LYS A 86 -7.48 7.72 -5.36
C LYS A 86 -7.28 6.24 -5.57
N VAL A 87 -8.01 5.41 -4.84
CA VAL A 87 -7.99 3.96 -4.96
C VAL A 87 -9.36 3.48 -5.40
N HIS A 88 -9.41 2.66 -6.45
CA HIS A 88 -10.68 2.10 -6.93
C HIS A 88 -11.16 0.97 -6.00
N ARG A 89 -12.49 0.80 -5.88
CA ARG A 89 -13.12 -0.23 -5.03
C ARG A 89 -12.59 -1.66 -5.20
N GLN A 90 -12.05 -1.98 -6.38
CA GLN A 90 -11.47 -3.29 -6.67
C GLN A 90 -10.22 -3.64 -5.84
N TRP A 91 -9.66 -2.64 -5.15
CA TRP A 91 -8.47 -2.74 -4.31
C TRP A 91 -8.77 -2.52 -2.83
N TYR A 92 -10.05 -2.39 -2.44
CA TYR A 92 -10.40 -2.10 -1.05
C TYR A 92 -10.01 -3.23 -0.09
N GLN A 93 -10.04 -4.48 -0.55
CA GLN A 93 -9.58 -5.61 0.26
C GLN A 93 -8.08 -5.50 0.53
N GLU A 94 -7.31 -5.16 -0.49
CA GLU A 94 -5.87 -4.95 -0.37
C GLU A 94 -5.53 -3.71 0.48
N VAL A 95 -6.32 -2.64 0.41
CA VAL A 95 -6.18 -1.47 1.32
C VAL A 95 -6.46 -1.84 2.77
N ILE A 96 -7.51 -2.62 3.02
CA ILE A 96 -7.84 -3.07 4.39
C ILE A 96 -6.73 -3.98 4.93
N ALA A 97 -6.29 -4.96 4.13
CA ALA A 97 -5.18 -5.84 4.50
C ALA A 97 -3.89 -5.06 4.73
N ALA A 98 -3.65 -4.00 3.96
CA ALA A 98 -2.50 -3.11 4.14
C ALA A 98 -2.57 -2.32 5.46
N ASP A 99 -3.73 -1.76 5.79
CA ASP A 99 -3.96 -1.04 7.05
C ASP A 99 -3.84 -1.97 8.27
N GLU A 100 -4.35 -3.21 8.14
CA GLU A 100 -4.24 -4.26 9.17
C GLU A 100 -2.78 -4.70 9.37
N ALA A 101 -2.06 -5.02 8.29
CA ALA A 101 -0.64 -5.38 8.35
C ALA A 101 0.21 -4.29 9.01
N LEU A 102 -0.03 -3.02 8.67
CA LEU A 102 0.66 -1.89 9.30
C LEU A 102 0.34 -1.80 10.80
N ARG A 103 -0.91 -2.06 11.19
CA ARG A 103 -1.33 -2.05 12.60
C ARG A 103 -0.73 -3.20 13.40
N GLU A 104 -0.69 -4.41 12.87
CA GLU A 104 -0.07 -5.56 13.51
C GLU A 104 1.42 -5.30 13.76
N MET A 105 2.11 -4.69 12.79
CA MET A 105 3.53 -4.36 12.91
C MET A 105 3.81 -3.23 13.90
N GLN A 106 2.97 -2.20 13.96
CA GLN A 106 3.06 -1.18 15.01
C GLN A 106 2.90 -1.79 16.40
N THR A 107 2.03 -2.79 16.54
CA THR A 107 1.79 -3.48 17.81
C THR A 107 2.99 -4.35 18.22
N HIS A 108 3.73 -4.89 17.25
CA HIS A 108 4.88 -5.75 17.52
C HIS A 108 6.18 -4.99 17.79
N ASP A 109 6.32 -3.77 17.25
CA ASP A 109 7.48 -2.91 17.47
C ASP A 109 7.42 -2.10 18.78
N ASP A 110 6.33 -2.20 19.53
CA ASP A 110 6.16 -1.57 20.85
C ASP A 110 6.23 -2.63 21.98
N PRO A 111 7.42 -3.13 22.36
CA PRO A 111 7.57 -4.02 23.51
C PRO A 111 7.80 -3.29 24.85
N THR A 112 7.53 -1.98 24.96
CA THR A 112 7.80 -1.22 26.20
C THR A 112 6.71 -0.18 26.50
N ALA A 113 5.55 -0.65 26.95
CA ALA A 113 4.59 0.19 27.66
C ALA A 113 3.87 -0.58 28.79
N ASP A 114 4.56 -1.51 29.46
CA ASP A 114 4.06 -2.16 30.68
C ASP A 114 5.21 -2.44 31.66
N GLU A 115 5.87 -1.39 32.12
CA GLU A 115 6.54 -1.37 33.43
C GLU A 115 6.36 0.04 34.01
N HIS A 116 5.32 0.26 34.82
CA HIS A 116 5.33 1.20 35.94
C HIS A 116 4.15 1.01 36.90
#